data_AF-A0A225DHW4-F1
#
_entry.id   AF-A0A225DHW4-F1
#
_cell.length_a   1.000
_cell.length_b   1.000
_cell.length_c   1.000
_cell.angle_alpha   90.00
_cell.angle_beta   90.00
_cell.angle_gamma   90.00
#
_symmetry.space_group_name_H-M   'P 1'
#
loop_
_entity.id
_entity.type
_entity.pdbx_description
1 polymer ?
#
loop_
_entity_poly.entity_id
_entity_poly.type
_entity_poly.pdbx_seq_one_letter_code
_entity_poly.pdbx_strand_id
1 'polypeptide(L)'
;MSTVVSPVPPGVVFPDSDGKPMSDNTKQYECIVTLKGNIEAVLPDTAFVAGDNLIYPDPTDPGVCQAPDVYVAFGRPRGHRGSYKVWEEGGIFPQVIFEVLSPSNTAAEMRRKRAFYEQHGADEYYEYDPDTGGWDGWVRDAATGRWAAVGMDGYTSPRVGIRFAVRDDLTVFRPDGSPFDSFQEIDRQRAAERRRAEAAERRAETERKKKEAERKQKEAAERRAAVERKQKEAAERQTAVERKQKEAAERRAEAEQKQKEAERERAVTAEMEAERLRALLRAAGIDPNASES
;
A
#
# COMPACT_ATOMS: atom_id res chain seq x y z
N MET A 1 6.24 11.36 -47.60
CA MET A 1 6.26 12.55 -48.47
C MET A 1 6.58 13.74 -47.58
N SER A 2 7.56 14.57 -47.97
CA SER A 2 7.95 15.74 -47.18
C SER A 2 6.90 16.83 -47.37
N THR A 3 6.09 17.11 -46.35
CA THR A 3 5.11 18.20 -46.38
C THR A 3 5.88 19.51 -46.45
N VAL A 4 5.73 20.24 -47.55
CA VAL A 4 6.33 21.58 -47.71
C VAL A 4 5.54 22.51 -46.80
N VAL A 5 6.18 22.99 -45.74
CA VAL A 5 5.63 24.03 -44.87
C VAL A 5 5.68 25.34 -45.64
N SER A 6 4.52 25.93 -45.95
CA SER A 6 4.46 27.26 -46.55
C SER A 6 5.11 28.28 -45.60
N PRO A 7 6.05 29.12 -46.08
CA PRO A 7 6.70 30.10 -45.22
C PRO A 7 5.69 31.16 -44.78
N VAL A 8 5.68 31.46 -43.47
CA VAL A 8 4.90 32.56 -42.89
C VAL A 8 5.35 33.88 -43.55
N PRO A 9 4.43 34.71 -44.08
CA PRO A 9 4.80 35.99 -44.66
C PRO A 9 5.48 36.91 -43.62
N PRO A 10 6.57 37.61 -43.98
CA PRO A 10 7.24 38.52 -43.04
C PRO A 10 6.28 39.60 -42.52
N GLY A 11 6.17 39.73 -41.20
CA GLY A 11 5.39 40.79 -40.54
C GLY A 11 3.96 40.44 -40.14
N VAL A 12 3.45 39.24 -40.44
CA VAL A 12 2.15 38.78 -39.96
C VAL A 12 2.26 38.31 -38.50
N VAL A 13 1.43 38.87 -37.62
CA VAL A 13 1.39 38.53 -36.20
C VAL A 13 0.19 37.63 -35.91
N PHE A 14 0.44 36.52 -35.23
CA PHE A 14 -0.56 35.58 -34.74
C PHE A 14 -0.68 35.74 -33.22
N PRO A 15 -1.71 36.43 -32.72
CA PRO A 15 -1.86 36.67 -31.29
C PRO A 15 -2.21 35.37 -30.55
N ASP A 16 -1.87 35.29 -29.27
CA ASP A 16 -2.25 34.14 -28.45
C ASP A 16 -3.67 34.29 -27.84
N SER A 17 -4.30 35.46 -28.01
CA SER A 17 -5.63 35.78 -27.49
C SER A 17 -6.48 36.51 -28.53
N ASP A 18 -7.79 36.23 -28.54
CA ASP A 18 -8.78 36.94 -29.34
C ASP A 18 -9.36 38.17 -28.61
N GLY A 19 -8.83 38.50 -27.43
CA GLY A 19 -9.27 39.62 -26.59
C GLY A 19 -10.59 39.37 -25.86
N LYS A 20 -11.19 38.18 -25.97
CA LYS A 20 -12.42 37.83 -25.24
C LYS A 20 -12.08 37.22 -23.87
N PRO A 21 -12.96 37.40 -22.86
CA PRO A 21 -12.82 36.70 -21.60
C PRO A 21 -13.09 35.20 -21.79
N MET A 22 -12.30 34.39 -21.10
CA MET A 22 -12.46 32.94 -20.99
C MET A 22 -13.73 32.52 -20.22
N SER A 23 -14.36 33.45 -19.49
CA SER A 23 -15.39 33.12 -18.51
C SER A 23 -16.81 33.20 -19.07
N ASP A 24 -17.50 32.06 -19.15
CA ASP A 24 -18.95 31.97 -19.33
C ASP A 24 -19.63 31.60 -17.99
N ASN A 25 -19.43 30.37 -17.47
CA ASN A 25 -19.98 29.95 -16.17
C ASN A 25 -19.19 28.80 -15.51
N THR A 26 -19.41 28.59 -14.20
CA THR A 26 -18.67 27.58 -13.41
C THR A 26 -18.97 26.14 -13.79
N LYS A 27 -20.22 25.84 -14.19
CA LYS A 27 -20.64 24.48 -14.55
C LYS A 27 -19.97 23.99 -15.83
N GLN A 28 -19.90 24.86 -16.84
CA GLN A 28 -19.15 24.60 -18.07
C GLN A 28 -17.66 24.41 -17.76
N TYR A 29 -17.05 25.31 -16.99
CA TYR A 29 -15.64 25.21 -16.63
C TYR A 29 -15.29 23.92 -15.88
N GLU A 30 -16.15 23.48 -14.94
CA GLU A 30 -16.00 22.19 -14.25
C GLU A 30 -16.01 21.00 -15.23
N CYS A 31 -16.87 21.04 -16.24
CA CYS A 31 -16.93 20.00 -17.29
C CYS A 31 -15.66 20.01 -18.15
N ILE A 32 -15.19 21.19 -18.57
CA ILE A 32 -13.96 21.34 -19.38
C ILE A 32 -12.75 20.79 -18.63
N VAL A 33 -12.57 21.17 -17.36
CA VAL A 33 -11.46 20.70 -16.52
C VAL A 33 -11.53 19.18 -16.33
N THR A 34 -12.73 18.64 -16.08
CA THR A 34 -12.95 17.20 -15.91
C THR A 34 -12.64 16.43 -17.19
N LEU A 35 -13.13 16.88 -18.35
CA LEU A 35 -12.84 16.27 -19.65
C LEU A 35 -11.34 16.32 -19.96
N LYS A 36 -10.74 17.51 -19.94
CA LYS A 36 -9.33 17.73 -20.27
C LYS A 36 -8.43 16.87 -19.39
N GLY A 37 -8.63 16.90 -18.07
CA GLY A 37 -7.79 16.18 -17.12
C GLY A 37 -7.87 14.66 -17.28
N ASN A 38 -9.08 14.12 -17.46
CA ASN A 38 -9.26 12.67 -17.62
C ASN A 38 -8.78 12.17 -18.99
N ILE A 39 -9.00 12.93 -20.07
CA ILE A 39 -8.49 12.59 -21.41
C ILE A 39 -6.96 12.58 -21.42
N GLU A 40 -6.32 13.60 -20.83
CA GLU A 40 -4.86 13.66 -20.73
C GLU A 40 -4.30 12.52 -19.85
N ALA A 41 -5.04 12.07 -18.84
CA ALA A 41 -4.60 10.97 -17.97
C ALA A 41 -4.59 9.60 -18.66
N VAL A 42 -5.46 9.37 -19.66
CA VAL A 42 -5.55 8.07 -20.36
C VAL A 42 -4.70 7.99 -21.64
N LEU A 43 -4.21 9.12 -22.12
CA LEU A 43 -3.43 9.20 -23.36
C LEU A 43 -1.92 9.23 -23.09
N PRO A 44 -1.10 8.66 -24.01
CA PRO A 44 0.35 8.66 -23.88
C PRO A 44 0.92 10.08 -24.00
N ASP A 45 2.16 10.28 -23.55
CA ASP A 45 2.86 11.58 -23.64
C ASP A 45 3.11 12.07 -25.07
N THR A 46 2.94 11.19 -26.06
CA THR A 46 2.99 11.50 -27.51
C THR A 46 1.68 12.06 -28.06
N ALA A 47 0.65 12.24 -27.22
CA ALA A 47 -0.57 12.95 -27.56
C ALA A 47 -0.64 14.25 -26.76
N PHE A 48 -0.90 15.34 -27.45
CA PHE A 48 -1.06 16.65 -26.84
C PHE A 48 -2.55 16.90 -26.60
N VAL A 49 -2.91 17.13 -25.34
CA VAL A 49 -4.27 17.48 -24.92
C VAL A 49 -4.25 18.89 -24.38
N ALA A 50 -5.03 19.77 -24.97
CA ALA A 50 -5.14 21.15 -24.53
C ALA A 50 -6.56 21.67 -24.76
N GLY A 51 -6.77 22.94 -24.51
CA GLY A 51 -8.05 23.60 -24.60
C GLY A 51 -7.84 25.10 -24.40
N ASP A 52 -8.83 25.88 -24.82
CA ASP A 52 -8.92 27.31 -24.52
C ASP A 52 -7.71 28.13 -25.06
N ASN A 53 -7.08 27.62 -26.11
CA ASN A 53 -6.04 28.33 -26.85
C ASN A 53 -6.36 28.31 -28.34
N LEU A 54 -5.99 29.39 -29.05
CA LEU A 54 -6.30 29.55 -30.47
C LEU A 54 -5.56 28.54 -31.34
N ILE A 55 -6.29 27.86 -32.23
CA ILE A 55 -5.73 27.03 -33.30
C ILE A 55 -5.68 27.85 -34.59
N TYR A 56 -4.50 27.93 -35.20
CA TYR A 56 -4.24 28.57 -36.49
C TYR A 56 -3.89 27.52 -37.55
N PRO A 57 -4.83 27.16 -38.45
CA PRO A 57 -4.55 26.28 -39.57
C PRO A 57 -3.86 26.96 -40.75
N ASP A 58 -3.97 28.28 -40.90
CA ASP A 58 -3.42 29.03 -42.03
C ASP A 58 -2.22 29.91 -41.61
N PRO A 59 -1.01 29.69 -42.16
CA PRO A 59 0.19 30.50 -41.85
C PRO A 59 0.17 31.90 -42.47
N THR A 60 -0.87 32.26 -43.23
CA THR A 60 -0.99 33.52 -43.97
C THR A 60 -2.12 34.43 -43.48
N ASP A 61 -3.10 33.89 -42.76
CA ASP A 61 -4.27 34.65 -42.28
C ASP A 61 -4.58 34.38 -40.79
N PRO A 62 -4.24 35.31 -39.87
CA PRO A 62 -4.56 35.18 -38.45
C PRO A 62 -6.06 35.33 -38.15
N GLY A 63 -6.89 35.73 -39.12
CA GLY A 63 -8.35 35.73 -38.97
C GLY A 63 -8.96 34.33 -39.04
N VAL A 64 -8.25 33.37 -39.64
CA VAL A 64 -8.66 31.96 -39.69
C VAL A 64 -8.17 31.27 -38.43
N CYS A 65 -8.97 31.32 -37.36
CA CYS A 65 -8.66 30.64 -36.11
C CYS A 65 -9.91 30.24 -35.32
N GLN A 66 -9.74 29.29 -34.42
CA GLN A 66 -10.78 28.87 -33.49
C GLN A 66 -10.14 28.32 -32.21
N ALA A 67 -10.73 28.63 -31.05
CA ALA A 67 -10.40 28.02 -29.77
C ALA A 67 -11.46 26.97 -29.40
N PRO A 68 -11.11 25.67 -29.34
CA PRO A 68 -11.95 24.63 -28.74
C PRO A 68 -11.80 24.58 -27.21
N ASP A 69 -12.82 24.07 -26.53
CA ASP A 69 -12.75 23.87 -25.07
C ASP A 69 -11.77 22.76 -24.70
N VAL A 70 -11.75 21.64 -25.45
CA VAL A 70 -10.73 20.58 -25.33
C VAL A 70 -10.42 20.02 -26.72
N TYR A 71 -9.15 19.69 -26.98
CA TYR A 71 -8.76 18.95 -28.18
C TYR A 71 -7.61 17.99 -27.91
N VAL A 72 -7.45 17.03 -28.83
CA VAL A 72 -6.36 16.06 -28.86
C VAL A 72 -5.62 16.13 -30.20
N ALA A 73 -4.31 16.35 -30.15
CA ALA A 73 -3.40 16.22 -31.27
C ALA A 73 -2.43 15.05 -31.03
N PHE A 74 -2.70 13.91 -31.66
CA PHE A 74 -1.84 12.74 -31.66
C PHE A 74 -0.54 13.00 -32.42
N GLY A 75 0.55 12.38 -31.96
CA GLY A 75 1.89 12.58 -32.53
C GLY A 75 2.55 13.90 -32.12
N ARG A 76 1.93 14.67 -31.23
CA ARG A 76 2.49 15.91 -30.68
C ARG A 76 2.77 15.75 -29.20
N PRO A 77 3.98 16.08 -28.72
CA PRO A 77 4.31 15.93 -27.31
C PRO A 77 3.65 17.00 -26.45
N ARG A 78 3.46 16.66 -25.17
CA ARG A 78 3.04 17.60 -24.13
C ARG A 78 3.96 18.83 -24.04
N GLY A 79 3.42 19.94 -23.55
CA GLY A 79 4.14 21.20 -23.34
C GLY A 79 3.24 22.43 -23.48
N HIS A 80 3.72 23.59 -23.04
CA HIS A 80 2.95 24.83 -23.10
C HIS A 80 3.03 25.48 -24.48
N ARG A 81 1.89 26.00 -24.95
CA ARG A 81 1.77 26.88 -26.12
C ARG A 81 0.86 28.04 -25.78
N GLY A 82 1.15 29.23 -26.32
CA GLY A 82 0.19 30.33 -26.33
C GLY A 82 -0.93 30.10 -27.35
N SER A 83 -0.56 29.64 -28.54
CA SER A 83 -1.46 29.26 -29.63
C SER A 83 -0.94 28.01 -30.33
N TYR A 84 -1.85 27.24 -30.95
CA TYR A 84 -1.53 26.04 -31.71
C TYR A 84 -1.45 26.38 -33.20
N LYS A 85 -0.24 26.58 -33.71
CA LYS A 85 0.00 26.92 -35.12
C LYS A 85 0.35 25.66 -35.89
N VAL A 86 -0.53 25.25 -36.81
CA VAL A 86 -0.42 23.94 -37.49
C VAL A 86 0.90 23.77 -38.22
N TRP A 87 1.48 24.84 -38.78
CA TRP A 87 2.79 24.80 -39.45
C TRP A 87 3.98 24.59 -38.48
N GLU A 88 3.88 25.04 -37.22
CA GLU A 88 4.86 24.76 -36.17
C GLU A 88 4.66 23.35 -35.57
N GLU A 89 3.45 22.82 -35.73
CA GLU A 89 3.04 21.51 -35.22
C GLU A 89 3.16 20.40 -36.30
N GLY A 90 3.98 20.61 -37.34
CA GLY A 90 4.30 19.60 -38.35
C GLY A 90 3.19 19.34 -39.37
N GLY A 91 2.29 20.30 -39.56
CA GLY A 91 1.12 20.17 -40.43
C GLY A 91 -0.01 19.34 -39.81
N ILE A 92 0.07 19.04 -38.52
CA ILE A 92 -0.91 18.22 -37.81
C ILE A 92 -1.99 19.15 -37.23
N PHE A 93 -3.21 19.07 -37.76
CA PHE A 93 -4.38 19.69 -37.14
C PHE A 93 -4.94 18.77 -36.05
N PRO A 94 -5.44 19.26 -34.89
CA PRO A 94 -6.02 18.41 -33.86
C PRO A 94 -7.11 17.47 -34.38
N GLN A 95 -7.04 16.19 -34.00
CA GLN A 95 -7.91 15.17 -34.59
C GLN A 95 -9.21 14.95 -33.81
N VAL A 96 -9.24 15.29 -32.53
CA VAL A 96 -10.43 15.14 -31.68
C VAL A 96 -10.71 16.48 -31.03
N ILE A 97 -11.95 16.95 -31.13
CA ILE A 97 -12.39 18.23 -30.60
C ILE A 97 -13.60 18.00 -29.68
N PHE A 98 -13.64 18.70 -28.55
CA PHE A 98 -14.79 18.78 -27.66
C PHE A 98 -15.17 20.24 -27.46
N GLU A 99 -16.47 20.51 -27.52
CA GLU A 99 -17.07 21.78 -27.13
C GLU A 99 -18.10 21.50 -26.02
N VAL A 100 -18.10 22.33 -24.99
CA VAL A 100 -19.03 22.27 -23.87
C VAL A 100 -19.93 23.49 -23.98
N LEU A 101 -21.23 23.26 -24.16
CA LEU A 101 -22.18 24.34 -24.36
C LEU A 101 -22.30 25.23 -23.13
N SER A 102 -22.45 26.53 -23.39
CA SER A 102 -22.84 27.54 -22.42
C SER A 102 -24.18 28.18 -22.81
N PRO A 103 -24.90 28.83 -21.87
CA PRO A 103 -26.18 29.48 -22.17
C PRO A 103 -26.10 30.59 -23.23
N SER A 104 -24.90 31.13 -23.49
CA SER A 104 -24.68 32.18 -24.49
C SER A 104 -24.47 31.62 -25.90
N ASN A 105 -24.23 30.31 -26.05
CA ASN A 105 -23.97 29.70 -27.34
C ASN A 105 -25.23 29.64 -28.22
N THR A 106 -25.10 30.09 -29.47
CA THR A 106 -26.17 29.95 -30.46
C THR A 106 -25.94 28.73 -31.35
N ALA A 107 -27.03 28.09 -31.79
CA ALA A 107 -26.95 26.97 -32.73
C ALA A 107 -26.25 27.34 -34.05
N ALA A 108 -26.30 28.61 -34.46
CA ALA A 108 -25.61 29.09 -35.65
C ALA A 108 -24.09 29.17 -35.46
N GLU A 109 -23.62 29.57 -34.28
CA GLU A 109 -22.20 29.57 -33.92
C GLU A 109 -21.65 28.15 -33.85
N MET A 110 -22.36 27.24 -33.18
CA MET A 110 -21.93 25.84 -33.07
C MET A 110 -21.84 25.17 -34.44
N ARG A 111 -22.80 25.43 -35.35
CA ARG A 111 -22.71 24.96 -36.74
C ARG A 111 -21.46 25.50 -37.48
N ARG A 112 -21.09 26.77 -37.25
CA ARG A 112 -19.88 27.35 -37.87
C ARG A 112 -18.60 26.74 -37.29
N LYS A 113 -18.51 26.58 -35.97
CA LYS A 113 -17.39 25.91 -35.30
C LYS A 113 -17.21 24.49 -35.83
N ARG A 114 -18.29 23.70 -35.86
CA ARG A 114 -18.29 22.33 -36.38
C ARG A 114 -17.80 22.27 -37.83
N ALA A 115 -18.32 23.12 -38.71
CA ALA A 115 -17.87 23.20 -40.10
C ALA A 115 -16.39 23.59 -40.23
N PHE A 116 -15.90 24.52 -39.40
CA PHE A 116 -14.49 24.90 -39.34
C PHE A 116 -13.60 23.69 -39.02
N TYR A 117 -13.93 22.92 -37.97
CA TYR A 117 -13.11 21.76 -37.58
C TYR A 117 -13.16 20.63 -38.63
N GLU A 118 -14.33 20.36 -39.23
CA GLU A 118 -14.47 19.36 -40.29
C GLU A 118 -13.58 19.71 -41.49
N GLN A 119 -13.63 20.98 -41.93
CA GLN A 119 -12.88 21.50 -43.06
C GLN A 119 -11.35 21.39 -42.86
N HIS A 120 -10.87 21.58 -41.64
CA HIS A 120 -9.43 21.60 -41.34
C HIS A 120 -8.85 20.23 -40.94
N GLY A 121 -9.66 19.18 -40.96
CA GLY A 121 -9.16 17.81 -40.88
C GLY A 121 -9.37 17.10 -39.55
N ALA A 122 -10.17 17.63 -38.62
CA ALA A 122 -10.52 16.90 -37.41
C ALA A 122 -11.31 15.62 -37.74
N ASP A 123 -11.07 14.53 -37.03
CA ASP A 123 -11.70 13.24 -37.27
C ASP A 123 -12.89 12.99 -36.37
N GLU A 124 -12.91 13.61 -35.19
CA GLU A 124 -13.96 13.45 -34.20
C GLU A 124 -14.30 14.81 -33.60
N TYR A 125 -15.59 15.06 -33.41
CA TYR A 125 -16.09 16.27 -32.79
C TYR A 125 -17.31 15.95 -31.93
N TYR A 126 -17.28 16.43 -30.69
CA TYR A 126 -18.29 16.15 -29.67
C TYR A 126 -18.78 17.45 -29.02
N GLU A 127 -20.10 17.61 -28.90
CA GLU A 127 -20.75 18.69 -28.17
C GLU A 127 -21.40 18.11 -26.91
N TYR A 128 -21.11 18.69 -25.75
CA TYR A 128 -21.76 18.33 -24.48
C TYR A 128 -22.58 19.50 -23.96
N ASP A 129 -23.83 19.23 -23.58
CA ASP A 129 -24.69 20.20 -22.91
C ASP A 129 -24.73 19.93 -21.40
N PRO A 130 -24.09 20.77 -20.56
CA PRO A 130 -24.13 20.57 -19.11
C PRO A 130 -25.54 20.68 -18.50
N ASP A 131 -26.46 21.42 -19.14
CA ASP A 131 -27.80 21.67 -18.60
C ASP A 131 -28.78 20.54 -18.85
N THR A 132 -28.59 19.79 -19.93
CA THR A 132 -29.42 18.62 -20.25
C THR A 132 -28.70 17.29 -20.07
N GLY A 133 -27.36 17.30 -19.96
CA GLY A 133 -26.53 16.11 -19.99
C GLY A 133 -26.47 15.43 -21.37
N GLY A 134 -26.96 16.14 -22.40
CA GLY A 134 -27.00 15.68 -23.78
C GLY A 134 -25.61 15.65 -24.42
N TRP A 135 -25.43 14.69 -25.32
CA TRP A 135 -24.25 14.58 -26.17
C TRP A 135 -24.66 14.51 -27.63
N ASP A 136 -24.01 15.33 -28.46
CA ASP A 136 -24.01 15.17 -29.91
C ASP A 136 -22.59 14.84 -30.39
N GLY A 137 -22.47 13.96 -31.37
CA GLY A 137 -21.17 13.50 -31.87
C GLY A 137 -21.13 13.32 -33.36
N TRP A 138 -19.98 13.64 -33.95
CA TRP A 138 -19.70 13.48 -35.37
C TRP A 138 -18.32 12.86 -35.56
N VAL A 139 -18.25 11.84 -36.41
CA VAL A 139 -17.00 11.13 -36.69
C VAL A 139 -16.79 11.02 -38.19
N ARG A 140 -15.53 11.19 -38.61
CA ARG A 140 -15.11 11.06 -40.00
C ARG A 140 -15.32 9.63 -40.46
N ASP A 141 -16.24 9.49 -41.40
CA ASP A 141 -16.48 8.26 -42.11
C ASP A 141 -15.32 7.98 -43.08
N ALA A 142 -14.75 6.78 -42.98
CA ALA A 142 -13.58 6.40 -43.77
C ALA A 142 -13.88 6.27 -45.28
N ALA A 143 -15.13 5.99 -45.66
CA ALA A 143 -15.52 5.77 -47.05
C ALA A 143 -15.76 7.10 -47.80
N THR A 144 -16.39 8.07 -47.13
CA THR A 144 -16.78 9.36 -47.69
C THR A 144 -15.81 10.48 -47.35
N GLY A 145 -15.01 10.30 -46.30
CA GLY A 145 -14.12 11.32 -45.75
C GLY A 145 -14.87 12.48 -45.07
N ARG A 146 -16.20 12.39 -44.91
CA ARG A 146 -17.07 13.41 -44.30
C ARG A 146 -17.52 12.98 -42.92
N TRP A 147 -18.00 13.93 -42.12
CA TRP A 147 -18.57 13.61 -40.82
C TRP A 147 -19.96 13.01 -40.92
N ALA A 148 -20.17 11.94 -40.16
CA ALA A 148 -21.49 11.36 -39.91
C ALA A 148 -21.84 11.52 -38.42
N ALA A 149 -23.09 11.88 -38.15
CA ALA A 149 -23.59 11.93 -36.78
C ALA A 149 -23.65 10.52 -36.18
N VAL A 150 -23.32 10.39 -34.90
CA VAL A 150 -23.33 9.12 -34.17
C VAL A 150 -24.24 9.20 -32.95
N GLY A 151 -24.92 8.10 -32.61
CA GLY A 151 -25.68 8.00 -31.37
C GLY A 151 -24.72 7.85 -30.19
N MET A 152 -24.82 8.75 -29.20
CA MET A 152 -23.77 8.93 -28.19
C MET A 152 -23.89 8.01 -26.97
N ASP A 153 -25.07 7.52 -26.60
CA ASP A 153 -25.20 6.64 -25.43
C ASP A 153 -24.51 5.28 -25.68
N GLY A 154 -23.43 5.01 -24.95
CA GLY A 154 -22.58 3.85 -25.14
C GLY A 154 -21.56 3.97 -26.28
N TYR A 155 -21.51 5.10 -27.00
CA TYR A 155 -20.54 5.33 -28.06
C TYR A 155 -19.11 5.35 -27.52
N THR A 156 -18.15 4.82 -28.27
CA THR A 156 -16.73 4.85 -27.89
C THR A 156 -15.93 5.60 -28.95
N SER A 157 -15.19 6.63 -28.52
CA SER A 157 -14.29 7.40 -29.38
C SER A 157 -13.25 6.49 -30.04
N PRO A 158 -13.17 6.42 -31.38
CA PRO A 158 -12.18 5.57 -32.06
C PRO A 158 -10.73 5.94 -31.77
N ARG A 159 -10.41 7.23 -31.61
CA ARG A 159 -9.03 7.68 -31.36
C ARG A 159 -8.66 7.70 -29.88
N VAL A 160 -9.57 8.12 -29.01
CA VAL A 160 -9.28 8.29 -27.57
C VAL A 160 -9.62 7.02 -26.77
N GLY A 161 -10.59 6.22 -27.23
CA GLY A 161 -11.03 5.00 -26.54
C GLY A 161 -11.95 5.24 -25.34
N ILE A 162 -12.39 6.48 -25.12
CA ILE A 162 -13.33 6.84 -24.05
C ILE A 162 -14.76 6.52 -24.49
N ARG A 163 -15.61 6.12 -23.54
CA ARG A 163 -17.00 5.75 -23.82
C ARG A 163 -17.97 6.74 -23.18
N PHE A 164 -18.89 7.26 -23.97
CA PHE A 164 -19.90 8.22 -23.54
C PHE A 164 -21.13 7.52 -22.96
N ALA A 165 -21.83 8.19 -22.04
CA ALA A 165 -23.16 7.81 -21.60
C ALA A 165 -24.01 9.06 -21.42
N VAL A 166 -25.24 9.02 -21.92
CA VAL A 166 -26.17 10.15 -21.83
C VAL A 166 -26.93 10.04 -20.52
N ARG A 167 -26.60 10.91 -19.55
CA ARG A 167 -27.13 10.96 -18.19
C ARG A 167 -27.36 12.42 -17.82
N ASP A 168 -27.97 12.70 -16.67
CA ASP A 168 -28.22 14.08 -16.20
C ASP A 168 -26.92 14.87 -15.86
N ASP A 169 -25.79 14.17 -15.78
CA ASP A 169 -24.47 14.69 -15.47
C ASP A 169 -23.39 14.21 -16.46
N LEU A 170 -22.18 14.77 -16.34
CA LEU A 170 -21.06 14.45 -17.22
C LEU A 170 -20.58 13.01 -16.96
N THR A 171 -21.19 12.05 -17.65
CA THR A 171 -20.84 10.64 -17.55
C THR A 171 -20.04 10.17 -18.77
N VAL A 172 -18.74 10.05 -18.59
CA VAL A 172 -17.79 9.48 -19.56
C VAL A 172 -16.95 8.41 -18.86
N PHE A 173 -16.60 7.35 -19.57
CA PHE A 173 -15.79 6.25 -19.05
C PHE A 173 -14.44 6.20 -19.77
N ARG A 174 -13.39 5.94 -19.00
CA ARG A 174 -12.04 5.64 -19.47
C ARG A 174 -12.01 4.30 -20.25
N PRO A 175 -10.95 4.03 -21.02
CA PRO A 175 -10.82 2.77 -21.75
C PRO A 175 -10.87 1.51 -20.87
N ASP A 176 -10.48 1.61 -19.59
CA ASP A 176 -10.55 0.52 -18.61
C ASP A 176 -11.96 0.34 -17.97
N GLY A 177 -12.91 1.20 -18.35
CA GLY A 177 -14.27 1.20 -17.85
C GLY A 177 -14.49 2.01 -16.56
N SER A 178 -13.46 2.62 -15.96
CA SER A 178 -13.66 3.52 -14.82
C SER A 178 -14.35 4.81 -15.28
N PRO A 179 -15.17 5.46 -14.44
CA PRO A 179 -15.73 6.77 -14.78
C PRO A 179 -14.61 7.83 -14.85
N PHE A 180 -14.92 8.94 -15.51
CA PHE A 180 -14.18 10.18 -15.36
C PHE A 180 -14.47 10.75 -13.97
N ASP A 181 -13.43 11.26 -13.31
CA ASP A 181 -13.53 11.83 -11.97
C ASP A 181 -13.19 13.32 -12.02
N SER A 182 -13.94 14.14 -11.29
CA SER A 182 -13.52 15.50 -10.97
C SER A 182 -12.27 15.50 -10.09
N PHE A 183 -11.56 16.63 -10.02
CA PHE A 183 -10.39 16.75 -9.15
C PHE A 183 -10.72 16.47 -7.67
N GLN A 184 -11.89 16.92 -7.22
CA GLN A 184 -12.39 16.71 -5.86
C GLN A 184 -12.65 15.22 -5.58
N GLU A 185 -13.15 14.46 -6.55
CA GLU A 185 -13.34 13.02 -6.42
C GLU A 185 -12.01 12.27 -6.37
N ILE A 186 -11.06 12.64 -7.25
CA ILE A 186 -9.70 12.09 -7.24
C ILE A 186 -9.04 12.32 -5.87
N ASP A 187 -9.13 13.52 -5.30
CA ASP A 187 -8.54 13.83 -4.00
C ASP A 187 -9.19 13.03 -2.86
N ARG A 188 -10.53 12.90 -2.88
CA ARG A 188 -11.26 12.06 -1.89
C ARG A 188 -10.84 10.60 -1.97
N GLN A 189 -10.69 10.05 -3.19
CA GLN A 189 -10.24 8.68 -3.39
C GLN A 189 -8.82 8.47 -2.86
N ARG A 190 -7.88 9.36 -3.19
CA ARG A 190 -6.50 9.34 -2.68
C ARG A 190 -6.44 9.43 -1.16
N ALA A 191 -7.23 10.32 -0.56
CA ALA A 191 -7.29 10.45 0.89
C ALA A 191 -7.88 9.19 1.56
N ALA A 192 -8.89 8.56 0.95
CA ALA A 192 -9.47 7.32 1.43
C ALA A 192 -8.50 6.14 1.32
N GLU A 193 -7.72 6.06 0.24
CA GLU A 193 -6.68 5.05 0.05
C GLU A 193 -5.56 5.22 1.09
N ARG A 194 -5.08 6.45 1.30
CA ARG A 194 -4.07 6.77 2.33
C ARG A 194 -4.54 6.35 3.72
N ARG A 195 -5.78 6.65 4.09
CA ARG A 195 -6.36 6.20 5.38
C ARG A 195 -6.45 4.68 5.49
N ARG A 196 -6.79 3.98 4.40
CA ARG A 196 -6.82 2.50 4.38
C ARG A 196 -5.44 1.91 4.56
N ALA A 197 -4.42 2.45 3.88
CA ALA A 197 -3.03 2.04 4.03
C ALA A 197 -2.53 2.22 5.47
N GLU A 198 -2.73 3.40 6.06
CA GLU A 198 -2.35 3.69 7.45
C GLU A 198 -3.07 2.77 8.45
N ALA A 199 -4.36 2.49 8.22
CA ALA A 199 -5.12 1.57 9.07
C ALA A 199 -4.59 0.13 8.95
N ALA A 200 -4.21 -0.31 7.76
CA ALA A 200 -3.62 -1.63 7.53
C ALA A 200 -2.26 -1.75 8.23
N GLU A 201 -1.40 -0.73 8.14
CA GLU A 201 -0.11 -0.69 8.84
C GLU A 201 -0.27 -0.75 10.35
N ARG A 202 -1.18 0.04 10.93
CA ARG A 202 -1.46 0.01 12.38
C ARG A 202 -1.97 -1.35 12.85
N ARG A 203 -2.80 -2.02 12.05
CA ARG A 203 -3.27 -3.38 12.36
C ARG A 203 -2.12 -4.38 12.34
N ALA A 204 -1.27 -4.33 11.31
CA ALA A 204 -0.09 -5.19 11.20
C ALA A 204 0.89 -4.96 12.36
N GLU A 205 1.13 -3.70 12.76
CA GLU A 205 1.99 -3.39 13.91
C GLU A 205 1.40 -3.91 15.22
N THR A 206 0.09 -3.72 15.43
CA THR A 206 -0.60 -4.24 16.61
C THR A 206 -0.53 -5.76 16.69
N GLU A 207 -0.71 -6.45 15.57
CA GLU A 207 -0.60 -7.91 15.50
C GLU A 207 0.84 -8.38 15.78
N ARG A 208 1.86 -7.69 15.25
CA ARG A 208 3.27 -7.96 15.57
C ARG A 208 3.56 -7.80 17.06
N LYS A 209 3.10 -6.71 17.67
CA LYS A 209 3.26 -6.46 19.11
C LYS A 209 2.58 -7.55 19.95
N LYS A 210 1.39 -8.01 19.56
CA LYS A 210 0.70 -9.12 20.23
C LYS A 210 1.50 -10.43 20.13
N LYS A 211 1.95 -10.81 18.93
CA LYS A 211 2.79 -12.02 18.73
C LYS A 211 4.09 -11.95 19.53
N GLU A 212 4.73 -10.78 19.60
CA GLU A 212 5.94 -10.60 20.40
C GLU A 212 5.65 -10.72 21.90
N ALA A 213 4.54 -10.15 22.38
CA ALA A 213 4.11 -10.25 23.77
C ALA A 213 3.79 -11.71 24.15
N GLU A 214 3.04 -12.44 23.30
CA GLU A 214 2.75 -13.87 23.49
C GLU A 214 4.03 -14.70 23.53
N ARG A 215 4.99 -14.43 22.63
CA ARG A 215 6.30 -15.10 22.65
C ARG A 215 7.03 -14.84 23.96
N LYS A 216 7.10 -13.58 24.41
CA LYS A 216 7.73 -13.22 25.69
C LYS A 216 7.04 -13.88 26.88
N GLN A 217 5.71 -13.98 26.88
CA GLN A 217 4.95 -14.68 27.92
C GLN A 217 5.25 -16.18 27.92
N LYS A 218 5.30 -16.83 26.76
CA LYS A 218 5.67 -18.24 26.63
C LYS A 218 7.09 -18.49 27.14
N GLU A 219 8.07 -17.69 26.71
CA GLU A 219 9.45 -17.78 27.18
C GLU A 219 9.56 -17.58 28.71
N ALA A 220 8.80 -16.64 29.27
CA ALA A 220 8.77 -16.41 30.72
C ALA A 220 8.15 -17.60 31.48
N ALA A 221 7.07 -18.20 30.95
CA ALA A 221 6.45 -19.37 31.53
C ALA A 221 7.39 -20.60 31.49
N GLU A 222 8.07 -20.83 30.37
CA GLU A 222 9.08 -21.89 30.22
C GLU A 222 10.24 -21.70 31.21
N ARG A 223 10.73 -20.46 31.39
CA ARG A 223 11.77 -20.14 32.39
C ARG A 223 11.30 -20.43 33.82
N ARG A 224 10.07 -20.04 34.17
CA ARG A 224 9.50 -20.33 35.51
C ARG A 224 9.39 -21.83 35.76
N ALA A 225 8.85 -22.58 34.80
CA ALA A 225 8.75 -24.03 34.89
C ALA A 225 10.12 -24.71 35.02
N ALA A 226 11.14 -24.21 34.32
CA ALA A 226 12.51 -24.73 34.44
C ALA A 226 13.12 -24.46 35.83
N VAL A 227 12.87 -23.27 36.42
CA VAL A 227 13.31 -22.95 37.78
C VAL A 227 12.62 -23.85 38.80
N GLU A 228 11.29 -24.03 38.69
CA GLU A 228 10.52 -24.88 39.60
C GLU A 228 10.98 -26.35 39.55
N ARG A 229 11.24 -26.89 38.35
CA ARG A 229 11.83 -28.23 38.20
C ARG A 229 13.17 -28.36 38.91
N LYS A 230 14.07 -27.38 38.72
CA LYS A 230 15.38 -27.36 39.40
C LYS A 230 15.24 -27.30 40.92
N GLN A 231 14.29 -26.51 41.44
CA GLN A 231 14.02 -26.44 42.88
C GLN A 231 13.49 -27.77 43.42
N LYS A 232 12.56 -28.42 42.70
CA LYS A 232 12.04 -29.75 43.08
C LYS A 232 13.14 -30.81 43.08
N GLU A 233 13.98 -30.87 42.05
CA GLU A 233 15.12 -31.79 41.99
C GLU A 233 16.13 -31.53 43.12
N ALA A 234 16.39 -30.27 43.47
CA ALA A 234 17.26 -29.92 44.59
C ALA A 234 16.67 -30.35 45.94
N ALA A 235 15.36 -30.14 46.15
CA ALA A 235 14.67 -30.58 47.35
C ALA A 235 14.68 -32.11 47.50
N GLU A 236 14.39 -32.85 46.42
CA GLU A 236 14.45 -34.32 46.40
C GLU A 236 15.87 -34.84 46.73
N ARG A 237 16.91 -34.21 46.17
CA ARG A 237 18.30 -34.52 46.51
C ARG A 237 18.61 -34.27 47.98
N GLN A 238 18.12 -33.17 48.54
CA GLN A 238 18.35 -32.82 49.93
C GLN A 238 17.66 -33.80 50.87
N THR A 239 16.40 -34.15 50.62
CA THR A 239 15.68 -35.20 51.36
C THR A 239 16.38 -36.55 51.27
N ALA A 240 16.92 -36.92 50.10
CA ALA A 240 17.68 -38.15 49.93
C ALA A 240 19.00 -38.15 50.73
N VAL A 241 19.69 -37.01 50.80
CA VAL A 241 20.89 -36.83 51.63
C VAL A 241 20.55 -36.96 53.12
N GLU A 242 19.50 -36.28 53.59
CA GLU A 242 19.04 -36.36 54.98
C GLU A 242 18.66 -37.78 55.38
N ARG A 243 17.95 -38.52 54.51
CA ARG A 243 17.61 -39.93 54.76
C ARG A 243 18.86 -40.80 54.91
N LYS A 244 19.84 -40.65 54.00
CA LYS A 244 21.12 -41.37 54.08
C LYS A 244 21.90 -41.02 55.35
N GLN A 245 21.89 -39.76 55.78
CA GLN A 245 22.52 -39.34 57.03
C GLN A 245 21.85 -39.96 58.24
N LYS A 246 20.52 -40.01 58.28
CA LYS A 246 19.75 -40.66 59.35
C LYS A 246 20.04 -42.16 59.41
N GLU A 247 19.97 -42.87 58.27
CA GLU A 247 20.31 -44.30 58.18
C GLU A 247 21.76 -44.57 58.65
N ALA A 248 22.71 -43.69 58.30
CA ALA A 248 24.10 -43.81 58.75
C ALA A 248 24.27 -43.56 60.26
N ALA A 249 23.52 -42.61 60.82
CA ALA A 249 23.52 -42.33 62.26
C ALA A 249 22.93 -43.52 63.04
N GLU A 250 21.82 -44.10 62.58
CA GLU A 250 21.21 -45.30 63.17
C GLU A 250 22.18 -46.48 63.16
N ARG A 251 22.86 -46.75 62.04
CA ARG A 251 23.89 -47.80 61.96
C ARG A 251 25.07 -47.56 62.89
N ARG A 252 25.50 -46.30 63.07
CA ARG A 252 26.58 -45.96 64.02
C ARG A 252 26.13 -46.20 65.45
N ALA A 253 24.90 -45.81 65.80
CA ALA A 253 24.34 -46.05 67.12
C ALA A 253 24.23 -47.56 67.42
N GLU A 254 23.72 -48.37 66.49
CA GLU A 254 23.69 -49.83 66.63
C GLU A 254 25.09 -50.43 66.78
N ALA A 255 26.07 -49.97 65.99
CA ALA A 255 27.44 -50.44 66.08
C ALA A 255 28.08 -50.10 67.43
N GLU A 256 27.84 -48.89 67.94
CA GLU A 256 28.30 -48.47 69.27
C GLU A 256 27.66 -49.29 70.39
N GLN A 257 26.35 -49.59 70.26
CA GLN A 257 25.63 -50.42 71.21
C GLN A 257 26.16 -51.85 71.23
N LYS A 258 26.40 -52.46 70.05
CA LYS A 258 27.05 -53.77 69.92
C LYS A 258 28.47 -53.78 70.47
N GLN A 259 29.24 -52.70 70.27
CA GLN A 259 30.57 -52.58 70.86
C GLN A 259 30.52 -52.55 72.39
N LYS A 260 29.62 -51.74 72.97
CA LYS A 260 29.43 -51.67 74.43
C LYS A 260 29.00 -53.02 75.00
N GLU A 261 28.14 -53.74 74.31
CA GLU A 261 27.68 -55.07 74.73
C GLU A 261 28.82 -56.10 74.66
N ALA A 262 29.56 -56.14 73.55
CA ALA A 262 30.73 -56.99 73.40
C ALA A 262 31.84 -56.66 74.42
N GLU A 263 32.04 -55.38 74.76
CA GLU A 263 32.98 -54.95 75.79
C GLU A 263 32.54 -55.42 77.19
N ARG A 264 31.24 -55.34 77.51
CA ARG A 264 30.68 -55.90 78.74
C ARG A 264 30.87 -57.42 78.81
N GLU A 265 30.57 -58.15 77.75
CA GLU A 265 30.79 -59.60 77.70
C GLU A 265 32.27 -59.97 77.88
N ARG A 266 33.19 -59.24 77.23
CA ARG A 266 34.62 -59.43 77.44
C ARG A 266 35.05 -59.12 78.87
N ALA A 267 34.51 -58.05 79.47
CA ALA A 267 34.81 -57.71 80.86
C ALA A 267 34.36 -58.83 81.81
N VAL A 268 33.14 -59.36 81.63
CA VAL A 268 32.63 -60.52 82.39
C VAL A 268 33.51 -61.76 82.18
N THR A 269 33.90 -62.04 80.93
CA THR A 269 34.76 -63.18 80.61
C THR A 269 36.15 -63.04 81.25
N ALA A 270 36.75 -61.86 81.15
CA ALA A 270 38.05 -61.55 81.77
C ALA A 270 37.98 -61.63 83.30
N GLU A 271 36.88 -61.20 83.91
CA GLU A 271 36.65 -61.32 85.35
C GLU A 271 36.56 -62.79 85.78
N MET A 272 35.83 -63.62 85.03
CA MET A 272 35.79 -65.07 85.27
C MET A 272 37.16 -65.75 85.10
N GLU A 273 37.93 -65.38 84.07
CA GLU A 273 39.29 -65.90 83.85
C GLU A 273 40.25 -65.45 84.96
N ALA A 274 40.19 -64.18 85.36
CA ALA A 274 40.96 -63.65 86.47
C ALA A 274 40.63 -64.39 87.78
N GLU A 275 39.35 -64.66 88.04
CA GLU A 275 38.92 -65.42 89.21
C GLU A 275 39.39 -66.88 89.16
N ARG A 276 39.36 -67.52 87.98
CA ARG A 276 39.92 -68.86 87.77
C ARG A 276 41.44 -68.88 87.99
N LEU A 277 42.16 -67.87 87.52
CA LEU A 277 43.60 -67.74 87.72
C LEU A 277 43.93 -67.50 89.21
N ARG A 278 43.16 -66.65 89.91
CA ARG A 278 43.24 -66.47 91.37
C ARG A 278 42.97 -67.76 92.12
N ALA A 279 42.05 -68.60 91.67
CA ALA A 279 41.80 -69.91 92.26
C ALA A 279 42.99 -70.88 92.07
N LEU A 280 43.61 -70.90 90.88
CA LEU A 280 44.82 -71.70 90.61
C LEU A 280 46.03 -71.23 91.44
N LEU A 281 46.24 -69.92 91.56
CA LEU A 281 47.32 -69.35 92.39
C LEU A 281 47.16 -69.72 93.88
N ARG A 282 45.92 -69.67 94.41
CA ARG A 282 45.60 -70.15 95.76
C ARG A 282 45.89 -71.64 95.93
N ALA A 283 45.58 -72.47 94.92
CA ALA A 283 45.89 -73.90 94.94
C ALA A 283 47.40 -74.20 94.88
N ALA A 284 48.19 -73.29 94.31
CA ALA A 284 49.66 -73.36 94.28
C ALA A 284 50.34 -72.76 95.53
N GLY A 285 49.59 -72.25 96.50
CA GLY A 285 50.11 -71.68 97.75
C GLY A 285 50.60 -70.23 97.66
N ILE A 286 50.26 -69.51 96.59
CA ILE A 286 50.60 -68.09 96.37
C ILE A 286 49.34 -67.24 96.62
N ASP A 287 49.43 -66.22 97.48
CA ASP A 287 48.31 -65.30 97.75
C ASP A 287 48.15 -64.29 96.59
N PRO A 288 47.07 -64.35 95.80
CA PRO A 288 46.91 -63.50 94.63
C PRO A 288 46.47 -62.05 94.96
N ASN A 289 46.24 -61.69 96.22
CA ASN A 289 45.89 -60.33 96.65
C ASN A 289 46.99 -59.64 97.45
N ALA A 290 48.20 -60.20 97.51
CA ALA A 290 49.34 -59.54 98.12
C ALA A 290 49.69 -58.29 97.28
N SER A 291 49.33 -57.11 97.77
CA SER A 291 49.77 -55.86 97.16
C SER A 291 51.26 -55.67 97.43
N GLU A 292 52.06 -55.55 96.38
CA GLU A 292 53.42 -55.01 96.50
C GLU A 292 53.30 -53.55 97.01
N SER A 293 54.00 -53.29 98.12
CA SER A 293 54.09 -51.98 98.76
C SER A 293 55.09 -51.07 98.05
#